data_AF-A0A1N7IQG8-F1
#
_entry.id   AF-A0A1N7IQG8-F1
#
_cell.length_a   1.000
_cell.length_b   1.000
_cell.length_c   1.000
_cell.angle_alpha   90.00
_cell.angle_beta   90.00
_cell.angle_gamma   90.00
#
_symmetry.space_group_name_H-M   'P 1'
#
loop_
_entity.id
_entity.type
_entity.pdbx_description
1 polymer ?
#
loop_
_entity_poly.entity_id
_entity_poly.type
_entity_poly.pdbx_seq_one_letter_code
_entity_poly.pdbx_strand_id
1 'polypeptide(L)'
;MIDVMSPGGDRGPNYDPDTKTGGDDTYLCLSTVPIFDAKGNPVGHGYGWKAGTSMASPKVAAVAGLIISKHGKNALKPNQVKQIIHRSAEEINKKGYDAESGFGLINAVNALNHQ
;
A
#
# COMPACT_ATOMS: atom_id res chain seq x y z
N MET A 1 -6.00 -13.15 -6.27
CA MET A 1 -5.10 -13.69 -5.23
C MET A 1 -4.22 -12.54 -4.76
N ILE A 2 -4.17 -12.29 -3.44
CA ILE A 2 -3.28 -11.27 -2.84
C ILE A 2 -1.95 -11.95 -2.49
N ASP A 3 -0.83 -11.29 -2.79
CA ASP A 3 0.52 -11.79 -2.48
C ASP A 3 1.03 -11.19 -1.16
N VAL A 4 0.77 -9.90 -0.91
CA VAL A 4 1.05 -9.20 0.35
C VAL A 4 0.06 -8.04 0.50
N MET A 5 -0.27 -7.66 1.73
CA MET A 5 -1.11 -6.51 2.05
C MET A 5 -0.30 -5.23 2.27
N SER A 6 -0.95 -4.10 1.99
CA SER A 6 -0.46 -2.76 2.32
C SER A 6 -1.66 -1.84 2.54
N PRO A 7 -1.54 -0.77 3.36
CA PRO A 7 -2.64 0.14 3.58
C PRO A 7 -3.10 0.78 2.26
N GLY A 8 -4.34 0.51 1.87
CA GLY A 8 -4.99 1.08 0.68
C GLY A 8 -5.89 2.28 0.98
N GLY A 9 -6.15 2.55 2.27
CA GLY A 9 -7.09 3.55 2.75
C GLY A 9 -8.49 2.97 2.98
N ASP A 10 -9.14 3.44 4.06
CA ASP A 10 -10.53 3.15 4.40
C ASP A 10 -11.21 4.42 4.95
N ARG A 11 -12.45 4.32 5.42
CA ARG A 11 -13.24 5.44 5.97
C ARG A 11 -13.15 5.54 7.50
N GLY A 12 -12.21 4.84 8.11
CA GLY A 12 -12.03 4.80 9.56
C GLY A 12 -12.98 3.84 10.27
N PRO A 13 -12.74 3.60 11.57
CA PRO A 13 -13.45 2.59 12.35
C PRO A 13 -14.92 2.93 12.65
N ASN A 14 -15.32 4.20 12.51
CA ASN A 14 -16.67 4.67 12.79
C ASN A 14 -17.55 4.73 11.54
N TYR A 15 -17.04 4.32 10.38
CA TYR A 15 -17.79 4.36 9.14
C TYR A 15 -18.85 3.26 9.08
N ASP A 16 -20.10 3.66 8.93
CA ASP A 16 -21.22 2.77 8.67
C ASP A 16 -21.46 2.69 7.15
N PRO A 17 -21.29 1.52 6.51
CA PRO A 17 -21.46 1.36 5.08
C PRO A 17 -22.93 1.44 4.62
N ASP A 18 -23.90 1.15 5.49
CA ASP A 18 -25.32 1.15 5.16
C ASP A 18 -25.87 2.57 5.17
N THR A 19 -25.54 3.34 6.22
CA THR A 19 -25.98 4.74 6.34
C THR A 19 -25.05 5.73 5.66
N LYS A 20 -23.82 5.31 5.33
CA LYS A 20 -22.73 6.15 4.78
C LYS A 20 -22.34 7.31 5.70
N THR A 21 -22.51 7.14 7.01
CA THR A 21 -22.19 8.17 8.01
C THR A 21 -20.95 7.78 8.83
N GLY A 22 -20.39 8.74 9.59
CA GLY A 22 -19.26 8.48 10.48
C GLY A 22 -17.89 8.28 9.81
N GLY A 23 -17.81 8.47 8.49
CA GLY A 23 -16.55 8.33 7.75
C GLY A 23 -15.56 9.46 8.01
N ASP A 24 -14.28 9.09 8.13
CA ASP A 24 -13.16 10.01 8.26
C ASP A 24 -12.20 9.82 7.08
N ASP A 25 -12.13 10.82 6.20
CA ASP A 25 -11.30 10.78 5.00
C ASP A 25 -9.80 10.82 5.31
N THR A 26 -9.38 11.14 6.53
CA THR A 26 -7.96 11.09 6.93
C THR A 26 -7.39 9.66 6.98
N TYR A 27 -8.26 8.64 7.00
CA TYR A 27 -7.89 7.23 6.86
C TYR A 27 -7.69 6.80 5.40
N LEU A 28 -8.03 7.65 4.44
CA LEU A 28 -7.75 7.43 3.03
C LEU A 28 -6.30 7.80 2.70
N CYS A 29 -5.86 7.47 1.49
CA CYS A 29 -4.55 7.85 1.00
C CYS A 29 -4.61 9.21 0.29
N LEU A 30 -3.78 10.15 0.72
CA LEU A 30 -3.60 11.40 -0.02
C LEU A 30 -2.84 11.12 -1.33
N SER A 31 -3.45 11.42 -2.46
CA SER A 31 -2.89 11.13 -3.79
C SER A 31 -2.93 12.38 -4.67
N THR A 32 -1.97 12.50 -5.59
CA THR A 32 -2.00 13.56 -6.60
C THR A 32 -3.12 13.29 -7.60
N VAL A 33 -3.91 14.32 -7.89
CA VAL A 33 -5.05 14.23 -8.82
C VAL A 33 -5.04 15.40 -9.78
N PRO A 34 -5.46 15.21 -11.05
CA PRO A 34 -5.68 16.32 -11.96
C PRO A 34 -6.87 17.17 -11.49
N ILE A 35 -6.77 18.48 -11.71
CA ILE A 35 -7.88 19.43 -11.55
C ILE A 35 -8.44 19.70 -12.94
N PHE A 36 -9.76 19.60 -13.10
CA PHE A 36 -10.44 19.79 -14.38
C PHE A 36 -11.24 21.09 -14.39
N ASP A 37 -11.27 21.78 -15.53
CA ASP A 37 -12.22 22.87 -15.77
C ASP A 37 -13.65 22.33 -15.98
N ALA A 38 -14.61 23.24 -16.14
CA ALA A 38 -16.01 22.90 -16.39
C ALA A 38 -16.24 22.13 -17.71
N LYS A 39 -15.26 22.12 -18.63
CA LYS A 39 -15.30 21.39 -19.90
C LYS A 39 -14.58 20.04 -19.82
N GLY A 40 -14.01 19.69 -18.67
CA GLY A 40 -13.27 18.45 -18.45
C GLY A 40 -11.81 18.48 -18.92
N ASN A 41 -11.24 19.66 -19.23
CA ASN A 41 -9.82 19.76 -19.57
C ASN A 41 -8.97 19.83 -18.30
N PRO A 42 -7.84 19.11 -18.23
CA PRO A 42 -6.91 19.25 -17.11
C PRO A 42 -6.29 20.64 -17.11
N VAL A 43 -6.49 21.39 -16.03
CA VAL A 43 -5.98 22.76 -15.84
C VAL A 43 -4.94 22.87 -14.74
N GLY A 44 -4.64 21.76 -14.06
CA GLY A 44 -3.62 21.71 -13.03
C GLY A 44 -3.61 20.38 -12.28
N HIS A 45 -2.91 20.36 -11.14
CA HIS A 45 -2.85 19.22 -10.25
C HIS A 45 -3.06 19.66 -8.80
N GLY A 46 -3.65 18.78 -8.00
CA GLY A 46 -3.85 18.97 -6.58
C GLY A 46 -3.71 17.65 -5.84
N TYR A 47 -4.23 17.61 -4.62
CA TYR A 47 -4.30 16.41 -3.81
C TYR A 47 -5.74 16.03 -3.54
N GLY A 48 -6.02 14.73 -3.49
CA GLY A 48 -7.31 14.19 -3.14
C GLY A 48 -7.17 12.88 -2.39
N TRP A 49 -8.11 12.64 -1.48
CA TRP A 49 -8.21 11.40 -0.73
C TRP A 49 -8.71 10.27 -1.64
N LYS A 50 -7.97 9.17 -1.66
CA LYS A 50 -8.25 7.99 -2.49
C LYS A 50 -8.12 6.72 -1.67
N ALA A 51 -8.88 5.69 -2.04
CA ALA A 51 -8.73 4.36 -1.50
C ALA A 51 -8.63 3.31 -2.61
N GLY A 52 -8.03 2.17 -2.26
CA GLY A 52 -8.06 0.97 -3.08
C GLY A 52 -6.69 0.29 -3.22
N THR A 53 -6.69 -0.84 -3.93
CA THR A 53 -5.46 -1.59 -4.21
C THR A 53 -4.45 -0.78 -5.04
N SER A 54 -4.93 0.15 -5.87
CA SER A 54 -4.10 1.13 -6.57
C SER A 54 -3.28 2.02 -5.63
N MET A 55 -3.73 2.26 -4.40
CA MET A 55 -3.03 3.04 -3.38
C MET A 55 -2.16 2.16 -2.46
N ALA A 56 -2.51 0.87 -2.32
CA ALA A 56 -1.68 -0.11 -1.64
C ALA A 56 -0.42 -0.47 -2.46
N SER A 57 -0.58 -0.70 -3.76
CA SER A 57 0.50 -1.09 -4.68
C SER A 57 1.75 -0.19 -4.64
N PRO A 58 1.66 1.15 -4.75
CA PRO A 58 2.85 2.02 -4.73
C PRO A 58 3.59 1.98 -3.39
N LYS A 59 2.92 1.67 -2.27
CA LYS A 59 3.58 1.52 -0.97
C LYS A 59 4.40 0.23 -0.91
N VAL A 60 3.87 -0.87 -1.45
CA VAL A 60 4.64 -2.13 -1.62
C VAL A 60 5.85 -1.89 -2.53
N ALA A 61 5.66 -1.17 -3.64
CA ALA A 61 6.74 -0.81 -4.55
C ALA A 61 7.81 0.07 -3.87
N ALA A 62 7.41 1.00 -2.99
CA ALA A 62 8.33 1.80 -2.21
C ALA A 62 9.20 0.94 -1.28
N VAL A 63 8.61 -0.05 -0.57
CA VAL A 63 9.37 -0.99 0.26
C VAL A 63 10.35 -1.82 -0.58
N ALA A 64 9.92 -2.31 -1.75
CA ALA A 64 10.82 -2.98 -2.68
C ALA A 64 12.00 -2.09 -3.10
N GLY A 65 11.73 -0.80 -3.39
CA GLY A 65 12.75 0.20 -3.69
C GLY A 65 13.73 0.43 -2.54
N LEU A 66 13.25 0.49 -1.30
CA LEU A 66 14.09 0.61 -0.10
C LEU A 66 15.02 -0.60 0.08
N ILE A 67 14.50 -1.82 -0.12
CA ILE A 67 15.31 -3.05 -0.09
C ILE A 67 16.40 -3.00 -1.17
N ILE A 68 16.02 -2.68 -2.41
CA ILE A 68 16.97 -2.57 -3.52
C ILE A 68 18.03 -1.50 -3.24
N SER A 69 17.63 -0.35 -2.66
CA SER A 69 18.56 0.73 -2.31
C SER A 69 19.54 0.30 -1.21
N LYS A 70 19.09 -0.47 -0.22
CA LYS A 70 19.94 -0.97 0.87
C LYS A 70 21.00 -1.97 0.39
N HIS A 71 20.62 -2.89 -0.50
CA HIS A 71 21.52 -3.94 -0.98
C HIS A 71 22.33 -3.55 -2.23
N GLY A 72 21.84 -2.57 -3.00
CA GLY A 72 22.40 -2.15 -4.28
C GLY A 72 21.61 -2.70 -5.48
N LYS A 73 21.49 -1.86 -6.53
CA LYS A 73 20.59 -2.06 -7.69
C LYS A 73 20.66 -3.46 -8.33
N ASN A 74 21.85 -4.08 -8.38
CA ASN A 74 22.08 -5.36 -9.04
C ASN A 74 22.43 -6.50 -8.08
N ALA A 75 22.39 -6.27 -6.77
CA ALA A 75 22.80 -7.26 -5.77
C ALA A 75 21.71 -8.32 -5.53
N LEU A 76 20.45 -7.96 -5.75
CA LEU A 76 19.29 -8.83 -5.53
C LEU A 76 18.52 -9.06 -6.83
N LYS A 77 18.12 -10.30 -7.05
CA LYS A 77 17.12 -10.68 -8.04
C LYS A 77 15.71 -10.28 -7.57
N PRO A 78 14.75 -10.03 -8.47
CA PRO A 78 13.37 -9.67 -8.08
C PRO A 78 12.72 -10.66 -7.10
N ASN A 79 12.99 -11.96 -7.26
CA ASN A 79 12.47 -12.98 -6.34
C ASN A 79 13.08 -12.88 -4.93
N GLN A 80 14.34 -12.46 -4.79
CA GLN A 80 14.96 -12.23 -3.49
C GLN A 80 14.33 -11.03 -2.78
N VAL A 81 14.06 -9.94 -3.51
CA VAL A 81 13.33 -8.78 -2.96
C VAL A 81 11.93 -9.19 -2.50
N LYS A 82 11.20 -9.95 -3.32
CA LYS A 82 9.89 -10.50 -2.96
C LYS A 82 9.95 -11.37 -1.70
N GLN A 83 10.96 -12.23 -1.57
CA GLN A 83 11.13 -13.07 -0.39
C GLN A 83 11.44 -12.26 0.88
N ILE A 84 12.24 -11.20 0.78
CA ILE A 84 12.48 -10.29 1.92
C ILE A 84 11.16 -9.68 2.37
N ILE A 85 10.36 -9.14 1.44
CA ILE A 85 9.04 -8.56 1.74
C ILE A 85 8.13 -9.58 2.43
N HIS A 86 8.06 -10.81 1.90
CA HIS A 86 7.22 -11.86 2.47
C HIS A 86 7.63 -12.25 3.89
N ARG A 87 8.94 -12.42 4.13
CA ARG A 87 9.46 -12.87 5.42
C ARG A 87 9.46 -11.77 6.47
N SER A 88 9.42 -10.51 6.06
CA SER A 88 9.38 -9.36 6.97
C SER A 88 7.98 -8.85 7.23
N ALA A 89 6.97 -9.33 6.51
CA ALA A 89 5.59 -8.91 6.66
C ALA A 89 5.03 -9.31 8.04
N GLU A 90 4.12 -8.49 8.56
CA GLU A 90 3.38 -8.77 9.78
C GLU A 90 2.19 -9.66 9.48
N GLU A 91 2.09 -10.80 10.17
CA GLU A 91 0.97 -11.73 10.02
C GLU A 91 -0.31 -11.11 10.59
N ILE A 92 -1.40 -11.08 9.81
CA ILE A 92 -2.68 -10.46 10.21
C ILE A 92 -3.71 -11.52 10.62
N ASN A 93 -3.93 -12.54 9.78
CA ASN A 93 -4.99 -13.54 9.99
C ASN A 93 -4.47 -14.88 10.50
N LYS A 94 -3.41 -15.39 9.87
CA LYS A 94 -2.82 -16.69 10.20
C LYS A 94 -1.33 -16.69 9.92
N LYS A 95 -0.63 -17.71 10.43
CA LYS A 95 0.77 -17.93 10.08
C LYS A 95 0.93 -18.30 8.61
N GLY A 96 1.86 -17.63 7.94
CA GLY A 96 2.12 -17.82 6.52
C GLY A 96 0.95 -17.42 5.60
N TYR A 97 0.99 -17.90 4.36
CA TYR A 97 0.14 -17.40 3.28
C TYR A 97 -1.37 -17.66 3.48
N ASP A 98 -2.21 -16.63 3.40
CA ASP A 98 -3.66 -16.73 3.20
C ASP A 98 -4.20 -15.91 2.01
N ALA A 99 -5.40 -16.24 1.56
CA ALA A 99 -5.97 -15.66 0.35
C ALA A 99 -6.40 -14.19 0.49
N GLU A 100 -6.67 -13.74 1.72
CA GLU A 100 -7.12 -12.39 2.04
C GLU A 100 -5.91 -11.48 2.28
N SER A 101 -4.94 -11.90 3.09
CA SER A 101 -3.79 -11.09 3.50
C SER A 101 -2.48 -11.38 2.76
N GLY A 102 -2.43 -12.45 1.97
CA GLY A 102 -1.19 -12.92 1.37
C GLY A 102 -0.23 -13.41 2.46
N PHE A 103 1.02 -12.94 2.42
CA PHE A 103 1.99 -13.16 3.49
C PHE A 103 1.85 -12.18 4.68
N GLY A 104 0.84 -11.31 4.68
CA GLY A 104 0.60 -10.33 5.73
C GLY A 104 0.81 -8.88 5.29
N LEU A 105 0.85 -7.96 6.25
CA LEU A 105 1.03 -6.53 6.05
C LEU A 105 2.51 -6.18 5.85
N ILE A 106 2.85 -5.42 4.80
CA ILE A 106 4.23 -4.98 4.59
C ILE A 106 4.78 -4.22 5.81
N ASN A 107 6.02 -4.52 6.19
CA ASN A 107 6.74 -3.77 7.22
C ASN A 107 8.14 -3.39 6.71
N ALA A 108 8.32 -2.08 6.47
CA ALA A 108 9.56 -1.54 5.92
C ALA A 108 10.76 -1.65 6.90
N VAL A 109 10.51 -1.50 8.20
CA VAL A 109 11.56 -1.59 9.23
C VAL A 109 12.08 -3.03 9.32
N ASN A 110 11.17 -4.00 9.38
CA ASN A 110 11.53 -5.41 9.38
C ASN A 110 12.23 -5.80 8.07
N ALA A 111 11.74 -5.31 6.93
CA ALA A 111 12.35 -5.59 5.62
C ALA A 111 13.80 -5.08 5.55
N LEU A 112 14.04 -3.88 6.08
CA LEU A 112 15.39 -3.30 6.11
C LEU A 112 16.27 -3.97 7.15
N ASN A 113 15.74 -4.52 8.23
CA ASN A 113 16.52 -5.24 9.25
C ASN A 113 16.61 -6.74 9.00
N HIS A 114 16.02 -7.24 7.92
CA HIS A 114 16.08 -8.65 7.53
C HIS A 114 17.52 -9.03 7.17
N GLN A 115 18.02 -10.11 7.76
CA GLN A 115 19.34 -10.67 7.50
C GLN A 115 19.29 -11.76 6.43
#